data_AF-A0A7N5KP10-F1
#
_entry.id   AF-A0A7N5KP10-F1
#
_cell.length_a   1.000
_cell.length_b   1.000
_cell.length_c   1.000
_cell.angle_alpha   90.00
_cell.angle_beta   90.00
_cell.angle_gamma   90.00
#
_symmetry.space_group_name_H-M   'P 1'
#
loop_
_entity.id
_entity.type
_entity.pdbx_description
1 polymer ?
#
loop_
_entity_poly.entity_id
_entity_poly.type
_entity_poly.pdbx_seq_one_letter_code
_entity_poly.pdbx_strand_id
1 'polypeptide(L)'
;MLEKLTVSYDEAGLPGCLEFIFHLVQGTRLQGVRKTCVWLGTTCLIALLSDKDLTVANVGDSRGVLCDKDGNAIPLSHDHKPYQLKERKRIKRAGGFISFNGSWRVQGILAMSRSLGDYPLKNLNVVIPDPDILTFDLDKLQPEFMILASDGLWDAFSNEEAVRFIKERLDEPHFGAKSIVLQSFYRGCPDNITVMVVKFRNSSKTEEQ
;
A
#
# COMPACT_ATOMS: atom_id res chain seq x y z
N MET A 1 11.15 -4.23 5.03
CA MET A 1 11.35 -5.69 5.01
C MET A 1 10.08 -6.27 4.40
N LEU A 2 10.14 -6.81 3.18
CA LEU A 2 8.99 -7.40 2.50
C LEU A 2 9.19 -8.92 2.52
N GLU A 3 8.30 -9.63 3.21
CA GLU A 3 8.30 -11.09 3.31
C GLU A 3 7.12 -11.68 2.53
N LYS A 4 7.35 -12.79 1.83
CA LYS A 4 6.30 -13.59 1.22
C LYS A 4 5.68 -14.48 2.30
N LEU A 5 4.57 -14.04 2.89
CA LEU A 5 3.80 -14.84 3.85
C LEU A 5 2.77 -15.68 3.10
N THR A 6 2.74 -16.99 3.38
CA THR A 6 1.69 -17.90 2.92
C THR A 6 0.75 -18.14 4.09
N VAL A 7 -0.54 -17.85 3.93
CA VAL A 7 -1.54 -17.91 5.00
C VAL A 7 -2.59 -18.95 4.63
N SER A 8 -2.88 -19.87 5.56
CA SER A 8 -3.95 -20.85 5.44
C SER A 8 -5.30 -20.27 5.89
N TYR A 9 -6.38 -20.64 5.21
CA TYR A 9 -7.73 -20.10 5.36
C TYR A 9 -8.41 -20.52 6.67
N ASP A 10 -9.20 -19.61 7.24
CA ASP A 10 -10.17 -19.87 8.31
C ASP A 10 -11.53 -19.21 7.97
N GLU A 11 -12.63 -19.55 8.66
CA GLU A 11 -14.04 -19.29 8.27
C GLU A 11 -14.44 -17.82 7.97
N ALA A 12 -13.59 -16.83 8.26
CA ALA A 12 -13.86 -15.40 8.06
C ALA A 12 -13.62 -14.88 6.62
N GLY A 13 -13.08 -15.71 5.73
CA GLY A 13 -12.68 -15.31 4.38
C GLY A 13 -11.41 -14.44 4.33
N LEU A 14 -10.87 -14.20 3.12
CA LEU A 14 -9.58 -13.49 2.90
C LEU A 14 -9.50 -12.10 3.56
N PRO A 15 -10.53 -11.23 3.50
CA PRO A 15 -10.48 -9.94 4.16
C PRO A 15 -10.33 -10.04 5.69
N GLY A 16 -11.05 -10.98 6.32
CA GLY A 16 -10.96 -11.22 7.76
C GLY A 16 -9.58 -11.75 8.19
N CYS A 17 -8.97 -12.62 7.37
CA CYS A 17 -7.59 -13.07 7.59
C CYS A 17 -6.59 -11.92 7.49
N LEU A 18 -6.76 -11.02 6.51
CA LEU A 18 -5.89 -9.85 6.37
C LEU A 18 -6.03 -8.89 7.56
N GLU A 19 -7.25 -8.52 7.96
CA GLU A 19 -7.45 -7.72 9.17
C GLU A 19 -6.78 -8.38 10.39
N PHE A 20 -6.94 -9.69 10.54
CA PHE A 20 -6.28 -10.44 11.61
C PHE A 20 -4.75 -10.32 11.55
N ILE A 21 -4.13 -10.44 10.38
CA ILE A 21 -2.69 -10.29 10.19
C ILE A 21 -2.23 -8.88 10.59
N PHE A 22 -2.92 -7.83 10.17
CA PHE A 22 -2.59 -6.47 10.56
C PHE A 22 -2.67 -6.29 12.09
N HIS A 23 -3.72 -6.81 12.73
CA HIS A 23 -3.86 -6.74 14.18
C HIS A 23 -2.85 -7.62 14.94
N LEU A 24 -2.44 -8.74 14.36
CA LEU A 24 -1.42 -9.64 14.89
C LEU A 24 -0.04 -8.99 14.83
N VAL A 25 0.35 -8.48 13.66
CA VAL A 25 1.61 -7.74 13.43
C VAL A 25 1.66 -6.47 14.29
N GLN A 26 0.52 -5.79 14.45
CA GLN A 26 0.39 -4.67 15.37
C GLN A 26 0.54 -5.09 16.84
N GLY A 27 0.40 -6.36 17.21
CA GLY A 27 0.45 -6.82 18.60
C GLY A 27 -0.81 -6.50 19.42
N THR A 28 -1.91 -6.10 18.77
CA THR A 28 -3.17 -5.73 19.45
C THR A 28 -3.97 -6.91 20.01
N ARG A 29 -3.74 -8.14 19.53
CA ARG A 29 -4.55 -9.32 19.88
C ARG A 29 -3.82 -10.40 20.67
N LEU A 30 -2.52 -10.24 20.92
CA LEU A 30 -1.73 -11.17 21.73
C LEU A 30 -1.83 -10.78 23.21
N GLN A 31 -2.61 -11.53 23.98
CA GLN A 31 -2.61 -11.41 25.44
C GLN A 31 -1.22 -11.81 25.97
N GLY A 32 -0.56 -10.92 26.73
CA GLY A 32 0.68 -11.23 27.45
C GLY A 32 1.98 -10.69 26.84
N VAL A 33 1.98 -10.12 25.63
CA VAL A 33 3.15 -9.39 25.13
C VAL A 33 3.13 -8.00 25.74
N ARG A 34 4.19 -7.63 26.48
CA ARG A 34 4.38 -6.22 26.91
C ARG A 34 4.29 -5.37 25.65
N LYS A 35 3.35 -4.41 25.60
CA LYS A 35 3.36 -3.33 24.60
C LYS A 35 4.70 -2.63 24.75
N THR A 36 5.72 -3.11 24.05
CA THR A 36 6.97 -2.37 23.91
C THR A 36 6.56 -1.07 23.26
N CYS A 37 6.97 0.05 23.87
CA CYS A 37 6.66 1.38 23.34
C CYS A 37 7.48 1.54 22.05
N VAL A 38 6.98 0.97 20.95
CA VAL A 38 7.59 1.11 19.65
C VAL A 38 7.19 2.49 19.16
N TRP A 39 8.13 3.43 19.30
CA TRP A 39 8.04 4.79 18.78
C TRP A 39 8.18 4.84 17.26
N LEU A 40 8.63 3.75 16.65
CA LEU A 40 8.77 3.63 15.21
C LEU A 40 7.47 3.12 14.59
N GLY A 41 7.17 3.65 13.41
CA GLY A 41 6.02 3.26 12.61
C GLY A 41 6.46 2.69 11.26
N THR A 42 5.56 1.96 10.62
CA THR A 42 5.70 1.58 9.21
C THR A 42 4.38 1.63 8.49
N THR A 43 4.44 1.90 7.20
CA THR A 43 3.35 1.61 6.26
C THR A 43 3.33 0.11 5.98
N CYS A 44 2.21 -0.41 5.49
CA CYS A 44 2.11 -1.78 5.03
C CYS A 44 1.08 -1.88 3.91
N LEU A 45 1.54 -2.33 2.74
CA LEU A 45 0.74 -2.60 1.56
C LEU A 45 0.92 -4.06 1.19
N ILE A 46 -0.18 -4.82 1.18
CA ILE A 46 -0.19 -6.24 0.88
C ILE A 46 -1.07 -6.46 -0.33
N ALA A 47 -0.58 -7.22 -1.29
CA ALA A 47 -1.34 -7.72 -2.43
C ALA A 47 -1.36 -9.25 -2.37
N LEU A 48 -2.54 -9.83 -2.22
CA LEU A 48 -2.77 -11.25 -2.11
C LEU A 48 -3.54 -11.71 -3.35
N LEU A 49 -2.88 -12.54 -4.15
CA LEU A 49 -3.44 -13.18 -5.33
C LEU A 49 -4.00 -14.55 -4.93
N SER A 50 -5.30 -14.76 -5.13
CA SER A 50 -5.94 -16.07 -4.97
C SER A 50 -6.84 -16.35 -6.16
N ASP A 51 -6.48 -17.36 -6.95
CA ASP A 51 -7.16 -17.71 -8.19
C ASP A 51 -7.35 -16.50 -9.12
N LYS A 52 -8.59 -16.02 -9.26
CA LYS A 52 -8.98 -14.87 -10.09
C LYS A 52 -9.15 -13.57 -9.30
N ASP A 53 -8.99 -13.60 -7.99
CA ASP A 53 -9.19 -12.44 -7.13
C ASP A 53 -7.86 -11.88 -6.64
N LEU A 54 -7.68 -10.58 -6.83
CA LEU A 54 -6.59 -9.81 -6.22
C LEU A 54 -7.15 -9.01 -5.05
N THR A 55 -6.77 -9.38 -3.83
CA THR A 55 -7.14 -8.63 -2.64
C THR A 55 -5.96 -7.80 -2.15
N VAL A 56 -6.17 -6.49 -2.02
CA VAL A 56 -5.15 -5.52 -1.59
C VAL A 56 -5.57 -4.88 -0.28
N ALA A 57 -4.67 -4.93 0.70
CA ALA A 57 -4.85 -4.31 2.00
C ALA A 57 -3.78 -3.24 2.22
N ASN A 58 -4.19 -2.03 2.62
CA ASN A 58 -3.28 -0.92 2.84
C ASN A 58 -3.45 -0.29 4.22
N VAL A 59 -2.33 -0.04 4.90
CA VAL A 59 -2.22 0.84 6.06
C VAL A 59 -1.08 1.81 5.77
N GLY A 60 -1.44 3.09 5.66
CA GLY A 60 -0.50 4.16 5.35
C GLY A 60 -0.59 4.71 3.93
N ASP A 61 0.51 5.26 3.43
CA ASP A 61 0.60 6.01 2.18
C ASP A 61 1.53 5.39 1.13
N SER A 62 1.92 4.13 1.33
CA SER A 62 2.29 3.28 0.19
C SER A 62 1.05 3.05 -0.69
N ARG A 63 1.26 2.92 -2.00
CA ARG A 63 0.17 2.72 -2.96
C ARG A 63 0.45 1.59 -3.94
N GLY A 64 -0.62 0.86 -4.26
CA GLY A 64 -0.67 -0.11 -5.35
C GLY A 64 -1.45 0.44 -6.53
N VAL A 65 -0.97 0.23 -7.76
CA VAL A 65 -1.65 0.60 -9.00
C VAL A 65 -1.50 -0.54 -10.00
N LEU A 66 -2.59 -0.90 -10.67
CA LEU A 66 -2.64 -1.94 -11.69
C LEU A 66 -2.81 -1.33 -13.08
N CYS A 67 -2.17 -1.91 -14.08
CA CYS A 67 -2.44 -1.64 -15.49
C CYS A 67 -3.41 -2.70 -16.01
N ASP A 68 -4.62 -2.30 -16.42
CA ASP A 68 -5.57 -3.20 -17.06
C ASP A 68 -5.17 -3.49 -18.52
N LYS A 69 -5.92 -4.38 -19.19
CA LYS A 69 -5.72 -4.74 -20.61
C LYS A 69 -5.80 -3.56 -21.58
N ASP A 70 -6.52 -2.51 -21.21
CA ASP A 70 -6.74 -1.31 -22.04
C ASP A 70 -5.63 -0.27 -21.78
N GLY A 71 -4.73 -0.54 -20.83
CA GLY A 71 -3.63 0.35 -20.45
C GLY A 71 -4.03 1.42 -19.43
N ASN A 72 -5.20 1.31 -18.80
CA ASN A 72 -5.65 2.25 -17.78
C ASN A 72 -4.98 1.96 -16.44
N ALA A 73 -4.72 3.02 -15.68
CA ALA A 73 -4.24 2.93 -14.32
C ALA A 73 -5.41 2.75 -13.36
N ILE A 74 -5.46 1.60 -12.68
CA ILE A 74 -6.47 1.27 -11.69
C ILE A 74 -5.83 1.33 -10.29
N PRO A 75 -6.21 2.30 -9.44
CA PRO A 75 -5.72 2.36 -8.06
C PRO A 75 -6.17 1.13 -7.28
N LEU A 76 -5.22 0.37 -6.73
CA LEU A 76 -5.49 -0.80 -5.90
C LEU A 76 -5.63 -0.46 -4.42
N SER A 77 -5.18 0.73 -4.02
CA SER A 77 -5.30 1.25 -2.66
C SER A 77 -5.45 2.77 -2.66
N HIS A 78 -5.87 3.31 -1.52
CA HIS A 78 -5.90 4.75 -1.27
C HIS A 78 -4.93 5.07 -0.14
N ASP A 79 -4.12 6.11 -0.34
CA ASP A 79 -3.20 6.59 0.70
C ASP A 79 -3.99 7.06 1.90
N HIS A 80 -3.44 6.90 3.09
CA HIS A 80 -4.04 7.38 4.33
C HIS A 80 -3.41 8.70 4.76
N LYS A 81 -3.60 9.76 3.97
CA LYS A 81 -3.02 11.09 4.28
C LYS A 81 -3.93 11.90 5.22
N PRO A 82 -3.38 12.70 6.17
CA PRO A 82 -4.18 13.38 7.19
C PRO A 82 -5.20 14.39 6.64
N TYR A 83 -4.93 14.98 5.48
CA TYR A 83 -5.81 15.98 4.86
C TYR A 83 -7.07 15.37 4.21
N GLN A 84 -7.12 14.06 4.01
CA GLN A 84 -8.28 13.40 3.42
C GLN A 84 -9.50 13.51 4.34
N LEU A 85 -10.68 13.67 3.75
CA LEU A 85 -11.89 13.99 4.50
C LEU A 85 -12.27 12.92 5.54
N LYS A 86 -12.16 11.62 5.19
CA LYS A 86 -12.44 10.47 6.08
C LYS A 86 -11.52 10.51 7.30
N GLU A 87 -10.21 10.63 7.06
CA GLU A 87 -9.18 10.63 8.10
C GLU A 87 -9.21 11.89 8.95
N ARG A 88 -9.34 13.07 8.33
CA ARG A 88 -9.48 14.35 9.03
C ARG A 88 -10.65 14.36 9.99
N LYS A 89 -11.81 13.82 9.59
CA LYS A 89 -12.98 13.70 10.47
C LYS A 89 -12.72 12.75 11.63
N ARG A 90 -12.07 11.60 11.38
CA ARG A 90 -11.70 10.62 12.41
C ARG A 90 -10.75 11.25 13.44
N ILE A 91 -9.66 11.87 13.00
CA ILE A 91 -8.66 12.51 13.86
C ILE A 91 -9.29 13.58 14.74
N LYS A 92 -10.12 14.45 14.17
CA LYS A 92 -10.82 15.51 14.93
C LYS A 92 -11.76 14.93 15.99
N ARG A 93 -12.51 13.86 15.67
CA ARG A 93 -13.38 13.19 16.65
C ARG A 93 -12.62 12.55 17.80
N ALA A 94 -11.38 12.12 17.57
CA ALA A 94 -10.48 11.62 18.60
C ALA A 94 -9.85 12.74 19.46
N GLY A 95 -10.21 14.01 19.24
CA GLY A 95 -9.61 15.16 19.93
C GLY A 95 -8.25 15.57 19.39
N GLY A 96 -7.81 14.97 18.27
CA GLY A 96 -6.55 15.30 17.61
C GLY A 96 -6.67 16.52 16.69
N PHE A 97 -5.51 17.03 16.28
CA PHE A 97 -5.38 18.10 15.31
C PHE A 97 -4.45 17.70 14.16
N ILE A 98 -4.54 18.46 13.06
CA ILE A 98 -3.67 18.35 11.91
C ILE A 98 -3.04 19.71 11.68
N SER A 99 -1.72 19.76 11.53
CA SER A 99 -0.98 20.99 11.22
C SER A 99 -0.16 20.80 9.95
N PHE A 100 0.17 21.91 9.28
CA PHE A 100 1.04 21.91 8.10
C PHE A 100 2.42 22.43 8.48
N ASN A 101 3.46 21.62 8.25
CA ASN A 101 4.86 22.00 8.41
C ASN A 101 5.69 21.33 7.30
N GLY A 102 5.67 21.93 6.11
CA GLY A 102 6.17 21.33 4.86
C GLY A 102 5.27 20.22 4.32
N SER A 103 4.66 19.42 5.19
CA SER A 103 3.61 18.44 4.89
C SER A 103 2.52 18.44 5.97
N TRP A 104 1.34 17.92 5.64
CA TRP A 104 0.23 17.77 6.58
C TRP A 104 0.53 16.66 7.59
N ARG A 105 0.47 16.97 8.89
CA ARG A 105 0.88 16.05 9.96
C ARG A 105 -0.16 15.93 11.07
N VAL A 106 -0.42 14.71 11.52
CA VAL A 106 -1.24 14.39 12.70
C VAL A 106 -0.47 14.79 13.96
N GLN A 107 -1.10 15.57 14.85
CA GLN A 107 -0.48 16.16 16.04
C GLN A 107 0.80 16.98 15.74
N GLY A 108 1.01 17.39 14.48
CA GLY A 108 2.26 18.01 14.02
C GLY A 108 3.45 17.06 13.91
N ILE A 109 3.25 15.75 14.08
CA ILE A 109 4.32 14.74 14.15
C ILE A 109 4.33 13.90 12.86
N LEU A 110 3.27 13.13 12.62
CA LEU A 110 3.27 12.08 11.60
C LEU A 110 2.57 12.50 10.31
N ALA A 111 3.22 12.33 9.15
CA ALA A 111 2.71 12.78 7.84
C ALA A 111 1.62 11.86 7.22
N MET A 112 1.22 10.84 7.97
CA MET A 112 0.22 9.84 7.59
C MET A 112 -0.75 9.63 8.76
N SER A 113 -1.95 9.14 8.47
CA SER A 113 -3.05 9.02 9.43
C SER A 113 -3.26 7.60 9.95
N ARG A 114 -2.68 6.59 9.27
CA ARG A 114 -2.72 5.19 9.65
C ARG A 114 -1.34 4.59 9.49
N SER A 115 -0.93 3.74 10.42
CA SER A 115 0.37 3.07 10.41
C SER A 115 0.33 1.82 11.27
N LEU A 116 1.27 0.91 11.08
CA LEU A 116 1.66 -0.09 12.07
C LEU A 116 2.74 0.53 12.98
N GLY A 117 2.80 0.16 14.27
CA GLY A 117 3.71 0.82 15.23
C GLY A 117 3.13 2.11 15.85
N ASP A 118 3.90 3.19 16.01
CA ASP A 118 3.44 4.52 16.47
C ASP A 118 2.50 4.51 17.70
N TYR A 119 2.78 3.65 18.68
CA TYR A 119 1.90 3.43 19.83
C TYR A 119 1.50 4.70 20.61
N PRO A 120 2.39 5.69 20.83
CA PRO A 120 2.01 6.93 21.51
C PRO A 120 0.83 7.64 20.83
N LEU A 121 0.76 7.63 19.50
CA LEU A 121 -0.33 8.24 18.74
C LEU A 121 -1.58 7.35 18.71
N LYS A 122 -1.42 6.03 18.82
CA LYS A 122 -2.54 5.08 18.93
C LYS A 122 -3.25 5.15 20.27
N ASN A 123 -2.54 5.45 21.35
CA ASN A 123 -3.14 5.67 22.67
C ASN A 123 -4.10 6.88 22.67
N LEU A 124 -3.86 7.86 21.78
CA LEU A 124 -4.74 9.00 21.54
C LEU A 124 -5.81 8.71 20.47
N ASN A 125 -5.80 7.53 19.85
CA ASN A 125 -6.69 7.13 18.75
C ASN A 125 -6.65 8.06 17.52
N VAL A 126 -5.60 8.88 17.38
CA VAL A 126 -5.42 9.80 16.25
C VAL A 126 -4.76 9.10 15.06
N VAL A 127 -3.96 8.07 15.32
CA VAL A 127 -3.44 7.14 14.31
C VAL A 127 -4.02 5.76 14.60
N ILE A 128 -4.41 5.02 13.56
CA ILE A 128 -5.01 3.69 13.70
C ILE A 128 -4.30 2.65 12.82
N PRO A 129 -4.30 1.37 13.21
CA PRO A 129 -3.70 0.29 12.42
C PRO A 129 -4.69 -0.36 11.44
N ASP A 130 -5.95 0.10 11.37
CA ASP A 130 -6.98 -0.58 10.58
C ASP A 130 -6.72 -0.42 9.07
N PRO A 131 -6.65 -1.53 8.31
CA PRO A 131 -6.44 -1.49 6.87
C PRO A 131 -7.71 -1.04 6.13
N ASP A 132 -7.52 -0.40 4.98
CA ASP A 132 -8.55 -0.40 3.94
C ASP A 132 -8.25 -1.61 3.02
N ILE A 133 -9.25 -2.46 2.78
CA ILE A 133 -9.14 -3.70 1.97
C ILE A 133 -10.05 -3.60 0.75
N LEU A 134 -9.49 -3.87 -0.42
CA LEU A 134 -10.19 -3.88 -1.71
C LEU A 134 -9.92 -5.20 -2.44
N THR A 135 -10.94 -5.75 -3.11
CA THR A 135 -10.82 -6.97 -3.92
C THR A 135 -11.19 -6.67 -5.36
N PHE A 136 -10.37 -7.18 -6.28
CA PHE A 136 -10.46 -6.95 -7.71
C PHE A 136 -10.55 -8.27 -8.47
N ASP A 137 -11.46 -8.32 -9.45
CA ASP A 137 -11.70 -9.47 -10.31
C ASP A 137 -10.75 -9.41 -11.53
N LEU A 138 -9.78 -10.31 -11.56
CA LEU A 138 -8.72 -10.35 -12.56
C LEU A 138 -9.20 -10.86 -13.92
N ASP A 139 -10.25 -11.66 -13.98
CA ASP A 139 -10.84 -12.12 -15.24
C ASP A 139 -11.47 -10.94 -16.01
N LYS A 140 -12.02 -9.98 -15.26
CA LYS A 140 -12.55 -8.73 -15.83
C LYS A 140 -11.46 -7.76 -16.23
N LEU A 141 -10.48 -7.54 -15.35
CA LEU A 141 -9.44 -6.54 -15.55
C LEU A 141 -8.37 -6.98 -16.56
N GLN A 142 -8.07 -8.28 -16.61
CA GLN A 142 -7.01 -8.88 -17.45
C GLN A 142 -5.71 -8.05 -17.40
N PRO A 143 -5.14 -7.85 -16.20
CA PRO A 143 -4.04 -6.92 -16.05
C PRO A 143 -2.77 -7.36 -16.74
N GLU A 144 -2.01 -6.39 -17.25
CA GLU A 144 -0.66 -6.63 -17.78
C GLU A 144 0.37 -6.71 -16.64
N PHE A 145 0.29 -5.76 -15.69
CA PHE A 145 1.18 -5.67 -14.53
C PHE A 145 0.56 -4.85 -13.40
N MET A 146 1.16 -4.91 -12.23
CA MET A 146 0.90 -3.99 -11.12
C MET A 146 2.19 -3.43 -10.54
N ILE A 147 2.09 -2.22 -10.00
CA ILE A 147 3.15 -1.47 -9.32
C ILE A 147 2.74 -1.35 -7.85
N LEU A 148 3.61 -1.78 -6.95
CA LEU A 148 3.51 -1.53 -5.52
C LEU A 148 4.70 -0.66 -5.11
N ALA A 149 4.45 0.51 -4.51
CA ALA A 149 5.54 1.41 -4.18
C ALA A 149 5.26 2.27 -2.94
N SER A 150 6.34 2.76 -2.32
CA SER A 150 6.28 3.79 -1.29
C SER A 150 5.92 5.16 -1.88
N ASP A 151 5.54 6.09 -1.02
CA ASP A 151 5.27 7.50 -1.37
C ASP A 151 6.47 8.20 -2.05
N GLY A 152 7.70 7.75 -1.79
CA GLY A 152 8.88 8.19 -2.54
C GLY A 152 8.74 8.06 -4.07
N LEU A 153 7.90 7.14 -4.58
CA LEU A 153 7.50 7.16 -6.00
C LEU A 153 6.31 8.09 -6.25
N TRP A 154 5.24 7.94 -5.47
CA TRP A 154 3.93 8.55 -5.73
C TRP A 154 3.88 10.06 -5.49
N ASP A 155 4.84 10.61 -4.75
CA ASP A 155 5.03 12.06 -4.61
C ASP A 155 5.61 12.68 -5.90
N ALA A 156 6.29 11.88 -6.73
CA ALA A 156 6.91 12.33 -7.99
C ALA A 156 6.16 11.88 -9.26
N PHE A 157 5.25 10.90 -9.16
CA PHE A 157 4.51 10.33 -10.29
C PHE A 157 3.03 10.21 -10.00
N SER A 158 2.20 10.61 -10.98
CA SER A 158 0.80 10.20 -11.02
C SER A 158 0.67 8.71 -11.36
N ASN A 159 -0.51 8.13 -11.09
CA ASN A 159 -0.79 6.72 -11.38
C ASN A 159 -0.62 6.42 -12.88
N GLU A 160 -1.14 7.31 -13.73
CA GLU A 160 -1.14 7.19 -15.19
C GLU A 160 0.26 7.35 -15.77
N GLU A 161 1.07 8.29 -15.25
CA GLU A 161 2.46 8.44 -15.66
C GLU A 161 3.30 7.22 -15.30
N ALA A 162 3.13 6.67 -14.08
CA ALA A 162 3.86 5.48 -13.65
C ALA A 162 3.51 4.26 -14.50
N VAL A 163 2.22 4.05 -14.79
CA VAL A 163 1.77 2.96 -15.67
C VAL A 163 2.33 3.12 -17.07
N ARG A 164 2.25 4.31 -17.68
CA ARG A 164 2.83 4.56 -19.01
C ARG A 164 4.34 4.31 -19.03
N PHE A 165 5.05 4.80 -18.02
CA PHE A 165 6.50 4.67 -17.92
C PHE A 165 6.94 3.19 -17.86
N ILE A 166 6.26 2.38 -17.05
CA ILE A 166 6.55 0.95 -16.89
C ILE A 166 6.12 0.15 -18.11
N LYS A 167 4.98 0.48 -18.73
CA LYS A 167 4.46 -0.24 -19.91
C LYS A 167 5.47 -0.27 -21.07
N GLU A 168 6.18 0.82 -21.27
CA GLU A 168 7.24 0.95 -22.29
C GLU A 168 8.54 0.18 -21.95
N ARG A 169 8.65 -0.40 -20.75
CA ARG A 169 9.90 -0.95 -20.17
C ARG A 169 9.71 -2.33 -19.54
N LEU A 170 8.64 -3.03 -19.91
CA LEU A 170 8.34 -4.38 -19.38
C LEU A 170 9.32 -5.46 -19.84
N ASP A 171 10.15 -5.16 -20.82
CA ASP A 171 11.24 -5.99 -21.32
C ASP A 171 12.58 -5.71 -20.61
N GLU A 172 12.70 -4.60 -19.88
CA GLU A 172 13.88 -4.29 -19.06
C GLU A 172 14.01 -5.25 -17.85
N PRO A 173 15.23 -5.41 -17.31
CA PRO A 173 15.42 -6.12 -16.04
C PRO A 173 14.55 -5.55 -14.93
N HIS A 174 13.94 -6.44 -14.13
CA HIS A 174 12.98 -6.08 -13.09
C HIS A 174 11.76 -5.29 -13.61
N PHE A 175 11.39 -5.47 -14.88
CA PHE A 175 10.20 -4.87 -15.50
C PHE A 175 10.17 -3.33 -15.38
N GLY A 176 11.31 -2.67 -15.56
CA GLY A 176 11.43 -1.21 -15.49
C GLY A 176 11.43 -0.62 -14.07
N ALA A 177 11.34 -1.45 -13.01
CA ALA A 177 11.31 -0.98 -11.62
C ALA A 177 12.54 -0.15 -11.25
N LYS A 178 13.74 -0.56 -11.67
CA LYS A 178 14.97 0.21 -11.42
C LYS A 178 14.94 1.57 -12.14
N SER A 179 14.44 1.58 -13.37
CA SER A 179 14.37 2.79 -14.20
C SER A 179 13.44 3.83 -13.58
N ILE A 180 12.26 3.42 -13.10
CA ILE A 180 11.31 4.37 -12.48
C ILE A 180 11.82 4.88 -11.12
N VAL A 181 12.52 4.04 -10.34
CA VAL A 181 13.20 4.47 -9.09
C VAL A 181 14.21 5.57 -9.39
N LEU A 182 15.07 5.38 -10.39
CA LEU A 182 16.06 6.38 -10.80
C LEU A 182 15.40 7.66 -11.30
N GLN A 183 14.31 7.56 -12.07
CA GLN A 183 13.58 8.75 -12.51
C GLN A 183 12.95 9.51 -11.34
N SER A 184 12.40 8.83 -10.33
CA SER A 184 11.92 9.51 -9.12
C SER A 184 13.05 10.22 -8.36
N PHE A 185 14.22 9.56 -8.26
CA PHE A 185 15.41 10.17 -7.68
C PHE A 185 15.86 11.42 -8.45
N TYR A 186 15.91 11.38 -9.78
CA TYR A 186 16.29 12.53 -10.61
C TYR A 186 15.27 13.66 -10.57
N ARG A 187 14.00 13.37 -10.30
CA ARG A 187 12.97 14.39 -10.01
C ARG A 187 13.16 15.07 -8.65
N GLY A 188 14.14 14.65 -7.86
CA GLY A 188 14.51 15.28 -6.59
C GLY A 188 13.77 14.72 -5.38
N CYS A 189 13.30 13.47 -5.43
CA CYS A 189 12.70 12.82 -4.27
C CYS A 189 13.67 12.84 -3.08
N PRO A 190 13.30 13.44 -1.93
CA PRO A 190 14.17 13.52 -0.76
C PRO A 190 14.12 12.27 0.13
N ASP A 191 13.26 11.30 -0.20
CA ASP A 191 12.95 10.14 0.64
C ASP A 191 13.43 8.81 0.03
N ASN A 192 13.27 7.72 0.76
CA ASN A 192 13.51 6.37 0.28
C ASN A 192 12.47 5.97 -0.76
N ILE A 193 12.96 5.49 -1.91
CA ILE A 193 12.11 5.04 -3.02
C ILE A 193 12.18 3.53 -3.10
N THR A 194 11.05 2.87 -2.85
CA THR A 194 10.91 1.42 -3.03
C THR A 194 9.81 1.15 -4.04
N VAL A 195 10.12 0.35 -5.06
CA VAL A 195 9.16 -0.01 -6.13
C VAL A 195 9.29 -1.51 -6.42
N MET A 196 8.14 -2.18 -6.50
CA MET A 196 8.00 -3.54 -6.97
C MET A 196 7.04 -3.56 -8.15
N VAL A 197 7.48 -4.16 -9.26
CA VAL A 197 6.63 -4.39 -10.43
C VAL A 197 6.37 -5.89 -10.55
N VAL A 198 5.11 -6.26 -10.63
CA VAL A 198 4.66 -7.65 -10.82
C VAL A 198 3.97 -7.74 -12.16
N LYS A 199 4.60 -8.43 -13.11
CA LYS A 199 4.03 -8.73 -14.42
C LYS A 199 3.13 -9.96 -14.33
N PHE A 200 1.89 -9.84 -14.80
CA PHE A 200 0.99 -10.99 -14.87
C PHE A 200 1.33 -11.85 -16.11
N ARG A 201 1.09 -13.16 -16.00
CA ARG A 201 1.21 -14.04 -17.16
C ARG A 201 -0.10 -13.98 -17.94
N ASN A 202 -0.03 -13.59 -19.20
CA ASN A 202 -1.17 -13.75 -20.10
C ASN A 202 -1.37 -15.25 -20.39
N SER A 203 -2.53 -15.78 -20.00
CA SER A 203 -2.93 -17.17 -20.23
C SER A 203 -3.19 -17.50 -21.71
N SER A 204 -3.02 -16.54 -22.63
CA SER A 204 -3.45 -16.65 -24.03
C SER A 204 -2.38 -17.13 -25.02
N LYS A 205 -1.29 -17.79 -24.57
CA LYS A 205 -0.31 -18.45 -25.46
C LYS A 205 0.28 -19.74 -24.87
N THR A 206 -0.57 -20.73 -24.58
CA THR A 206 -0.09 -22.11 -24.39
C THR A 206 -1.11 -23.12 -24.89
N GLU A 207 -1.53 -22.97 -26.14
CA GLU A 207 -1.93 -24.09 -27.00
C GLU A 207 -1.28 -23.82 -28.37
N GLU A 208 -0.65 -24.84 -28.95
CA GLU A 208 0.15 -24.89 -30.20
C GLU A 208 1.64 -24.50 -30.10
N GLN A 209 2.49 -25.48 -29.76
CA GLN A 209 3.23 -26.32 -30.73
C GLN A 209 4.00 -27.44 -30.02
#